data_AF-A0A4Q3D046-F1
#
_entry.id   AF-A0A4Q3D046-F1
#
_cell.length_a   1.000
_cell.length_b   1.000
_cell.length_c   1.000
_cell.angle_alpha   90.00
_cell.angle_beta   90.00
_cell.angle_gamma   90.00
#
_symmetry.space_group_name_H-M   'P 1'
#
loop_
_entity.id
_entity.type
_entity.pdbx_description
1 polymer ?
#
loop_
_entity_poly.entity_id
_entity_poly.type
_entity_poly.pdbx_seq_one_letter_code
_entity_poly.pdbx_strand_id
1 'polypeptide(L)'
;MNRYFLLTLFCLLLFSGRIFAQARISASNQNYISVSSSKDQTIANTFQIQLDVLGFNRNYPDWSLGMILLQPITNSEGKTFPFSKLKLKLSAVNGTTFAQIGSGTVPVPISAPGVRSMMITSSNYPLSTGFFGFYDIIVFKVDLIIEGGTYMDALKSWQAYALNMAFVLLDRNGNELGRSSAVNGMQIRPDGSYQSPVSYGIQVQDNARSALLELKTMNDYANGASVSYANGLSVTAATPFAVQVRMGSANFSSGKNALPVSVANLNLSPSTGGTGGSIKLSETSQTILNGGSITGSSQVYRYNVRYFTTANDARLINAVPESYTGIVIYEVIPQ
;
A
#
# COMPACT_ATOMS: atom_id res chain seq x y z
N MET A 1 60.31 -40.58 34.77
CA MET A 1 59.05 -39.87 34.44
C MET A 1 57.97 -40.37 35.40
N ASN A 2 57.39 -39.48 36.22
CA ASN A 2 56.55 -39.88 37.35
C ASN A 2 55.22 -40.45 36.84
N ARG A 3 54.87 -41.69 37.21
CA ARG A 3 53.66 -42.38 36.71
C ARG A 3 52.38 -41.60 37.02
N TYR A 4 52.40 -40.80 38.09
CA TYR A 4 51.30 -39.92 38.47
C TYR A 4 51.13 -38.72 37.52
N PHE A 5 52.21 -38.20 36.94
CA PHE A 5 52.17 -37.05 36.02
C PHE A 5 51.54 -37.41 34.67
N LEU A 6 51.81 -38.62 34.17
CA LEU A 6 51.14 -39.15 32.97
C LEU A 6 49.64 -39.36 33.18
N LEU A 7 49.24 -39.79 34.38
CA LEU A 7 47.83 -40.02 34.71
C LEU A 7 47.04 -38.71 34.84
N THR A 8 47.63 -37.67 35.45
CA THR A 8 47.00 -36.34 35.51
C THR A 8 46.91 -35.67 34.15
N LEU A 9 47.94 -35.80 33.31
CA LEU A 9 47.91 -35.26 31.94
C LEU A 9 46.84 -35.95 31.09
N PHE A 10 46.67 -37.27 31.24
CA PHE A 10 45.63 -38.04 30.54
C PHE A 10 44.22 -37.67 31.03
N CYS A 11 44.02 -37.48 32.34
CA CYS A 11 42.74 -37.00 32.88
C CYS A 11 42.40 -35.57 32.42
N LEU A 12 43.38 -34.64 32.38
CA LEU A 12 43.17 -33.28 31.88
C LEU A 12 42.79 -33.24 30.38
N LEU A 13 43.32 -34.16 29.57
CA LEU A 13 42.95 -34.32 28.16
C LEU A 13 41.56 -34.95 27.96
N LEU A 14 41.09 -35.79 28.89
CA LEU A 14 39.73 -36.34 28.86
C LEU A 14 38.66 -35.32 29.28
N PHE A 15 39.02 -34.30 30.07
CA PHE A 15 38.12 -33.20 30.44
C PHE A 15 38.14 -32.01 29.46
N SER A 16 39.18 -31.84 28.64
CA SER A 16 39.25 -30.74 27.66
C SER A 16 38.53 -31.03 26.33
N GLY A 17 38.07 -32.27 26.10
CA GLY A 17 37.38 -32.69 24.88
C GLY A 17 35.88 -32.43 24.81
N ARG A 18 35.27 -31.69 25.75
CA ARG A 18 33.86 -31.29 25.65
C ARG A 18 33.75 -30.06 24.74
N ILE A 19 33.93 -30.27 23.43
CA ILE A 19 33.48 -29.30 22.43
C ILE A 19 31.95 -29.25 22.55
N PHE A 20 31.43 -28.26 23.28
CA PHE A 20 29.99 -28.13 23.48
C PHE A 20 29.32 -27.92 22.12
N ALA A 21 28.65 -28.95 21.63
CA ALA A 21 27.72 -28.82 20.51
C ALA A 21 26.59 -27.88 20.95
N GLN A 22 26.41 -26.77 20.23
CA GLN A 22 25.48 -25.68 20.52
C GLN A 22 24.46 -25.58 19.38
N ALA A 23 23.27 -25.06 19.66
CA ALA A 23 22.34 -24.66 18.62
C ALA A 23 23.02 -23.66 17.67
N ARG A 24 22.81 -23.82 16.37
CA ARG A 24 23.38 -22.96 15.33
C ARG A 24 22.26 -22.41 14.47
N ILE A 25 22.55 -21.28 13.87
CA ILE A 25 21.70 -20.66 12.85
C ILE A 25 22.55 -20.40 11.62
N SER A 26 22.00 -20.70 10.46
CA SER A 26 22.55 -20.26 9.17
C SER A 26 21.46 -19.53 8.39
N ALA A 27 21.87 -18.49 7.67
CA ALA A 27 21.01 -17.69 6.83
C ALA A 27 21.62 -17.60 5.44
N SER A 28 20.78 -17.67 4.41
CA SER A 28 21.20 -17.53 3.02
C SER A 28 20.20 -16.70 2.23
N ASN A 29 20.69 -16.00 1.23
CA ASN A 29 19.85 -15.38 0.22
C ASN A 29 19.54 -16.38 -0.89
N GLN A 30 18.41 -16.19 -1.57
CA GLN A 30 17.90 -17.19 -2.51
C GLN A 30 17.60 -16.62 -3.89
N ASN A 31 17.43 -15.30 -4.01
CA ASN A 31 17.09 -14.65 -5.27
C ASN A 31 17.62 -13.23 -5.36
N TYR A 32 17.53 -12.64 -6.55
CA TYR A 32 17.72 -11.21 -6.75
C TYR A 32 16.36 -10.53 -6.73
N ILE A 33 16.23 -9.43 -5.99
CA ILE A 33 14.96 -8.71 -5.88
C ILE A 33 14.89 -7.69 -7.02
N SER A 34 13.86 -7.79 -7.85
CA SER A 34 13.60 -6.82 -8.91
C SER A 34 12.20 -6.23 -8.73
N VAL A 35 12.14 -4.91 -8.52
CA VAL A 35 10.90 -4.15 -8.39
C VAL A 35 10.75 -3.33 -9.66
N SER A 36 9.58 -3.39 -10.30
CA SER A 36 9.30 -2.71 -11.58
C SER A 36 8.00 -1.90 -11.57
N SER A 37 7.30 -1.85 -10.43
CA SER A 37 6.04 -1.12 -10.29
C SER A 37 5.87 -0.50 -8.90
N SER A 38 4.97 0.48 -8.78
CA SER A 38 4.56 1.14 -7.53
C SER A 38 3.55 0.35 -6.69
N LYS A 39 3.21 -0.90 -7.07
CA LYS A 39 2.29 -1.74 -6.30
C LYS A 39 3.01 -2.42 -5.14
N ASP A 40 2.23 -2.80 -4.12
CA ASP A 40 2.72 -3.72 -3.09
C ASP A 40 3.19 -5.02 -3.74
N GLN A 41 4.35 -5.51 -3.31
CA GLN A 41 4.95 -6.73 -3.86
C GLN A 41 5.36 -7.66 -2.74
N THR A 42 5.10 -8.95 -2.92
CA THR A 42 5.64 -10.02 -2.07
C THR A 42 6.60 -10.84 -2.92
N ILE A 43 7.88 -10.82 -2.53
CA ILE A 43 8.93 -11.59 -3.16
C ILE A 43 9.10 -12.86 -2.34
N ALA A 44 8.66 -13.98 -2.92
CA ALA A 44 8.69 -15.26 -2.23
C ALA A 44 10.12 -15.74 -2.02
N ASN A 45 10.35 -16.41 -0.89
CA ASN A 45 11.61 -17.09 -0.57
C ASN A 45 12.84 -16.20 -0.73
N THR A 46 12.81 -14.95 -0.26
CA THR A 46 13.96 -14.03 -0.33
C THR A 46 15.14 -14.48 0.53
N PHE A 47 14.85 -15.01 1.72
CA PHE A 47 15.85 -15.62 2.58
C PHE A 47 15.43 -17.04 2.97
N GLN A 48 16.42 -17.84 3.33
CA GLN A 48 16.23 -19.11 4.02
C GLN A 48 17.02 -19.06 5.33
N ILE A 49 16.38 -19.51 6.41
CA ILE A 49 16.99 -19.61 7.72
C ILE A 49 16.94 -21.07 8.13
N GLN A 50 18.06 -21.63 8.55
CA GLN A 50 18.15 -22.98 9.09
C GLN A 50 18.65 -22.93 10.52
N LEU A 51 17.92 -23.58 11.41
CA LEU A 51 18.28 -23.80 12.80
C LEU A 51 18.73 -25.25 12.93
N ASP A 52 19.92 -25.45 13.49
CA ASP A 52 20.54 -26.77 13.66
C ASP A 52 20.83 -27.01 15.13
N VAL A 53 20.47 -28.19 15.64
CA VAL A 53 20.98 -28.67 16.94
C VAL A 53 21.77 -29.94 16.73
N LEU A 54 23.00 -29.93 17.22
CA LEU A 54 23.91 -31.08 17.18
C LEU A 54 24.20 -31.58 18.61
N GLY A 55 24.43 -32.88 18.73
CA GLY A 55 24.79 -33.55 19.98
C GLY A 55 23.62 -34.32 20.59
N PHE A 56 23.93 -35.11 21.61
CA PHE A 56 22.94 -35.93 22.31
C PHE A 56 22.25 -35.17 23.44
N ASN A 57 20.96 -35.46 23.65
CA ASN A 57 20.17 -34.97 24.78
C ASN A 57 20.23 -33.44 24.93
N ARG A 58 20.05 -32.72 23.82
CA ARG A 58 19.97 -31.25 23.81
C ARG A 58 18.53 -30.82 23.86
N ASN A 59 18.25 -29.73 24.57
CA ASN A 59 16.92 -29.14 24.63
C ASN A 59 17.02 -27.63 24.82
N TYR A 60 16.48 -26.89 23.86
CA TYR A 60 16.34 -25.44 23.90
C TYR A 60 14.84 -25.11 23.82
N PRO A 61 14.14 -25.07 24.97
CA PRO A 61 12.74 -24.66 25.01
C PRO A 61 12.61 -23.15 24.84
N ASP A 62 11.42 -22.69 24.43
CA ASP A 62 11.03 -21.27 24.35
C ASP A 62 12.01 -20.38 23.59
N TRP A 63 12.73 -20.94 22.62
CA TRP A 63 13.65 -20.19 21.79
C TRP A 63 12.90 -19.13 20.98
N SER A 64 13.62 -18.08 20.60
CA SER A 64 13.06 -16.98 19.82
C SER A 64 13.93 -16.68 18.60
N LEU A 65 13.33 -16.15 17.55
CA LEU A 65 14.02 -15.75 16.32
C LEU A 65 13.85 -14.25 16.10
N GLY A 66 14.96 -13.52 16.13
CA GLY A 66 15.02 -12.10 15.82
C GLY A 66 15.62 -11.83 14.44
N MET A 67 15.32 -10.66 13.89
CA MET A 67 15.96 -10.10 12.70
C MET A 67 16.49 -8.68 13.00
N ILE A 68 17.60 -8.32 12.35
CA ILE A 68 18.24 -7.01 12.46
C ILE A 68 18.65 -6.56 11.06
N LEU A 69 18.25 -5.36 10.65
CA LEU A 69 18.84 -4.69 9.51
C LEU A 69 20.23 -4.18 9.92
N LEU A 70 21.31 -4.64 9.28
CA LEU A 70 22.67 -4.33 9.73
C LEU A 70 23.12 -2.91 9.35
N GLN A 71 22.64 -2.39 8.22
CA GLN A 71 23.04 -1.09 7.68
C GLN A 71 21.89 -0.46 6.88
N PRO A 72 21.91 0.87 6.64
CA PRO A 72 21.00 1.51 5.71
C PRO A 72 21.01 0.81 4.34
N ILE A 73 19.85 0.72 3.69
CA ILE A 73 19.70 0.03 2.42
C ILE A 73 20.11 1.01 1.31
N THR A 74 21.39 1.03 0.98
CA THR A 74 21.96 1.98 0.01
C THR A 74 22.46 1.29 -1.26
N ASN A 75 22.50 2.04 -2.36
CA ASN A 75 23.19 1.65 -3.59
C ASN A 75 24.52 2.41 -3.74
N SER A 76 25.31 2.09 -4.76
CA SER A 76 26.61 2.74 -5.04
C SER A 76 26.50 4.21 -5.48
N GLU A 77 25.29 4.69 -5.83
CA GLU A 77 25.00 6.10 -6.13
C GLU A 77 24.65 6.91 -4.87
N GLY A 78 24.59 6.28 -3.69
CA GLY A 78 24.21 6.92 -2.43
C GLY A 78 22.72 7.09 -2.21
N LYS A 79 21.85 6.55 -3.08
CA LYS A 79 20.41 6.51 -2.85
C LYS A 79 20.10 5.54 -1.70
N THR A 80 19.16 5.90 -0.84
CA THR A 80 18.75 5.08 0.32
C THR A 80 17.30 4.65 0.19
N PHE A 81 17.06 3.34 0.19
CA PHE A 81 15.72 2.78 0.25
C PHE A 81 15.17 2.86 1.70
N PRO A 82 13.93 3.32 1.90
CA PRO A 82 13.34 3.43 3.24
C PRO A 82 13.03 2.05 3.83
N PHE A 83 13.75 1.67 4.89
CA PHE A 83 13.54 0.37 5.56
C PHE A 83 12.12 0.19 6.10
N SER A 84 11.44 1.28 6.45
CA SER A 84 10.06 1.27 6.97
C SER A 84 9.04 0.77 5.95
N LYS A 85 9.41 0.68 4.66
CA LYS A 85 8.60 0.13 3.58
C LYS A 85 8.77 -1.38 3.40
N LEU A 86 9.60 -2.03 4.22
CA LEU A 86 9.88 -3.45 4.14
C LEU A 86 9.33 -4.22 5.34
N LYS A 87 8.81 -5.41 5.08
CA LYS A 87 8.42 -6.41 6.09
C LYS A 87 8.97 -7.77 5.70
N LEU A 88 9.32 -8.60 6.68
CA LEU A 88 9.65 -10.01 6.44
C LEU A 88 8.55 -10.90 7.00
N LYS A 89 8.24 -12.00 6.30
CA LYS A 89 7.24 -12.98 6.72
C LYS A 89 7.83 -14.38 6.61
N LEU A 90 7.71 -15.21 7.65
CA LEU A 90 8.01 -16.63 7.51
C LEU A 90 6.87 -17.26 6.70
N SER A 91 7.18 -17.78 5.52
CA SER A 91 6.19 -18.25 4.54
C SER A 91 6.04 -19.77 4.52
N ALA A 92 7.11 -20.49 4.87
CA ALA A 92 7.08 -21.93 5.04
C ALA A 92 8.06 -22.37 6.13
N VAL A 93 7.79 -23.52 6.71
CA VAL A 93 8.67 -24.19 7.67
C VAL A 93 8.76 -25.69 7.35
N ASN A 94 9.95 -26.27 7.49
CA ASN A 94 10.22 -27.71 7.41
C ASN A 94 10.90 -28.15 8.72
N GLY A 95 10.65 -29.39 9.16
CA GLY A 95 11.04 -29.93 10.47
C GLY A 95 9.99 -29.73 11.56
N THR A 96 9.02 -28.83 11.35
CA THR A 96 7.88 -28.58 12.25
C THR A 96 6.76 -27.85 11.49
N THR A 97 5.74 -27.35 12.18
CA THR A 97 4.68 -26.50 11.64
C THR A 97 4.56 -25.18 12.40
N PHE A 98 4.03 -24.13 11.75
CA PHE A 98 3.76 -22.86 12.44
C PHE A 98 2.76 -23.03 13.60
N ALA A 99 1.83 -23.98 13.51
CA ALA A 99 0.90 -24.29 14.59
C ALA A 99 1.63 -24.84 15.83
N GLN A 100 2.64 -25.70 15.64
CA GLN A 100 3.48 -26.22 16.73
C GLN A 100 4.40 -25.15 17.31
N ILE A 101 4.95 -24.26 16.48
CA ILE A 101 5.76 -23.12 16.94
C ILE A 101 4.89 -22.13 17.74
N GLY A 102 3.62 -21.95 17.34
CA GLY A 102 2.68 -21.02 17.96
C GLY A 102 2.83 -19.57 17.50
N SER A 103 3.73 -19.26 16.57
CA SER A 103 3.94 -17.92 16.00
C SER A 103 4.64 -17.95 14.64
N GLY A 104 4.90 -16.79 14.04
CA GLY A 104 5.71 -16.64 12.83
C GLY A 104 4.96 -16.39 11.52
N THR A 105 3.62 -16.37 11.52
CA THR A 105 2.83 -16.24 10.28
C THR A 105 2.51 -14.81 9.87
N VAL A 106 2.71 -13.84 10.76
CA VAL A 106 2.39 -12.42 10.54
C VAL A 106 3.63 -11.70 9.98
N PRO A 107 3.48 -10.86 8.93
CA PRO A 107 4.56 -10.00 8.47
C PRO A 107 5.08 -9.07 9.57
N VAL A 108 6.39 -9.06 9.79
CA VAL A 108 7.04 -8.21 10.78
C VAL A 108 7.76 -7.06 10.07
N PRO A 109 7.46 -5.79 10.40
CA PRO A 109 8.19 -4.64 9.87
C PRO A 109 9.67 -4.68 10.22
N ILE A 110 10.51 -4.24 9.29
CA ILE A 110 11.93 -4.04 9.57
C ILE A 110 12.09 -2.75 10.38
N SER A 111 12.84 -2.82 11.49
CA SER A 111 13.19 -1.66 12.31
C SER A 111 14.41 -0.92 11.77
N ALA A 112 14.73 0.24 12.35
CA ALA A 112 15.92 1.00 12.00
C ALA A 112 17.20 0.14 12.10
N PRO A 113 18.25 0.46 11.32
CA PRO A 113 19.50 -0.30 11.37
C PRO A 113 20.04 -0.48 12.79
N GLY A 114 20.46 -1.71 13.11
CA GLY A 114 20.94 -2.10 14.44
C GLY A 114 19.83 -2.46 15.45
N VAL A 115 18.57 -2.18 15.16
CA VAL A 115 17.44 -2.49 16.05
C VAL A 115 16.85 -3.87 15.73
N ARG A 116 16.71 -4.71 16.75
CA ARG A 116 16.16 -6.06 16.64
C ARG A 116 14.63 -6.06 16.65
N SER A 117 14.05 -6.76 15.68
CA SER A 117 12.62 -7.07 15.61
C SER A 117 12.42 -8.58 15.76
N MET A 118 11.36 -9.00 16.44
CA MET A 118 11.11 -10.42 16.71
C MET A 118 10.19 -11.03 15.66
N MET A 119 10.64 -12.12 15.03
CA MET A 119 9.84 -12.90 14.07
C MET A 119 9.10 -14.06 14.74
N ILE A 120 9.75 -14.69 15.72
CA ILE A 120 9.17 -15.71 16.61
C ILE A 120 9.52 -15.30 18.02
N THR A 121 8.53 -15.29 18.90
CA THR A 121 8.69 -15.03 20.34
C THR A 121 8.26 -16.27 21.11
N SER A 122 9.19 -16.87 21.86
CA SER A 122 8.94 -18.01 22.74
C SER A 122 8.22 -19.18 22.04
N SER A 123 8.93 -19.91 21.18
CA SER A 123 8.38 -21.05 20.46
C SER A 123 7.82 -22.12 21.40
N ASN A 124 6.60 -22.60 21.13
CA ASN A 124 6.00 -23.75 21.80
C ASN A 124 6.61 -25.09 21.38
N TYR A 125 7.41 -25.09 20.30
CA TYR A 125 8.13 -26.26 19.80
C TYR A 125 9.62 -26.14 20.16
N PRO A 126 10.18 -27.01 21.01
CA PRO A 126 11.58 -26.93 21.41
C PRO A 126 12.53 -27.35 20.28
N LEU A 127 13.70 -26.73 20.20
CA LEU A 127 14.82 -27.28 19.41
C LEU A 127 15.50 -28.35 20.26
N SER A 128 15.38 -29.63 19.90
CA SER A 128 15.83 -30.70 20.79
C SER A 128 16.32 -31.93 20.06
N THR A 129 17.33 -32.57 20.64
CA THR A 129 17.79 -33.89 20.21
C THR A 129 17.54 -34.89 21.33
N GLY A 130 16.93 -36.02 20.99
CA GLY A 130 16.65 -37.09 21.94
C GLY A 130 17.91 -37.81 22.44
N PHE A 131 17.72 -38.80 23.32
CA PHE A 131 18.83 -39.59 23.85
C PHE A 131 19.61 -40.36 22.75
N PHE A 132 18.90 -40.78 21.69
CA PHE A 132 19.46 -41.44 20.51
C PHE A 132 19.50 -40.53 19.26
N GLY A 133 18.97 -39.31 19.36
CA GLY A 133 19.02 -38.34 18.28
C GLY A 133 20.29 -37.50 18.40
N PHE A 134 21.05 -37.39 17.32
CA PHE A 134 22.25 -36.54 17.30
C PHE A 134 22.02 -35.20 16.60
N TYR A 135 20.91 -35.09 15.86
CA TYR A 135 20.66 -33.96 14.98
C TYR A 135 19.17 -33.63 14.88
N ASP A 136 18.86 -32.34 14.93
CA ASP A 136 17.53 -31.78 14.67
C ASP A 136 17.66 -30.51 13.82
N ILE A 137 16.72 -30.30 12.89
CA ILE A 137 16.73 -29.19 11.93
C ILE A 137 15.34 -28.58 11.82
N ILE A 138 15.31 -27.25 11.84
CA ILE A 138 14.16 -26.49 11.35
C ILE A 138 14.62 -25.53 10.25
N VAL A 139 13.94 -25.57 9.10
CA VAL A 139 14.21 -24.66 7.98
C VAL A 139 13.01 -23.75 7.75
N PHE A 140 13.23 -22.45 7.77
CA PHE A 140 12.25 -21.43 7.39
C PHE A 140 12.55 -20.87 6.01
N LYS A 141 11.49 -20.68 5.22
CA LYS A 141 11.51 -19.77 4.06
C LYS A 141 10.93 -18.43 4.48
N VAL A 142 11.55 -17.35 4.01
CA VAL A 142 11.21 -15.99 4.40
C VAL A 142 10.92 -15.17 3.15
N ASP A 143 9.72 -14.62 3.07
CA ASP A 143 9.31 -13.70 2.01
C ASP A 143 9.66 -12.26 2.41
N LEU A 144 10.03 -11.45 1.42
CA LEU A 144 10.12 -10.00 1.54
C LEU A 144 8.83 -9.37 1.03
N ILE A 145 8.22 -8.52 1.84
CA ILE A 145 7.08 -7.69 1.45
C ILE A 145 7.56 -6.25 1.33
N ILE A 146 7.29 -5.66 0.17
CA ILE A 146 7.64 -4.28 -0.18
C ILE A 146 6.34 -3.50 -0.32
N GLU A 147 6.15 -2.49 0.51
CA GLU A 147 5.05 -1.54 0.38
C GLU A 147 5.29 -0.67 -0.86
N GLY A 148 4.30 -0.63 -1.76
CA GLY A 148 4.30 0.18 -2.96
C GLY A 148 4.27 1.68 -2.68
N GLY A 149 4.57 2.47 -3.69
CA GLY A 149 4.39 3.92 -3.63
C GLY A 149 5.23 4.70 -4.65
N THR A 150 4.88 5.97 -4.81
CA THR A 150 5.58 6.90 -5.72
C THR A 150 7.02 7.18 -5.33
N TYR A 151 7.37 6.98 -4.06
CA TYR A 151 8.75 7.14 -3.57
C TYR A 151 9.76 6.26 -4.35
N MET A 152 9.29 5.16 -4.93
CA MET A 152 10.12 4.26 -5.74
C MET A 152 10.64 4.92 -7.02
N ASP A 153 9.94 5.92 -7.57
CA ASP A 153 10.36 6.60 -8.81
C ASP A 153 11.71 7.34 -8.62
N ALA A 154 11.89 8.00 -7.46
CA ALA A 154 13.15 8.64 -7.10
C ALA A 154 14.29 7.63 -6.88
N LEU A 155 13.94 6.39 -6.54
CA LEU A 155 14.89 5.31 -6.23
C LEU A 155 15.30 4.48 -7.46
N LYS A 156 14.77 4.77 -8.66
CA LYS A 156 15.22 4.13 -9.91
C LYS A 156 16.74 4.15 -10.03
N SER A 157 17.34 2.98 -10.23
CA SER A 157 18.78 2.86 -10.46
C SER A 157 19.13 1.50 -11.05
N TRP A 158 20.12 1.45 -11.95
CA TRP A 158 20.73 0.19 -12.36
C TRP A 158 21.63 -0.39 -11.26
N GLN A 159 22.02 0.41 -10.27
CA GLN A 159 22.82 -0.02 -9.13
C GLN A 159 21.94 -0.69 -8.07
N ALA A 160 22.36 -1.89 -7.65
CA ALA A 160 21.64 -2.65 -6.64
C ALA A 160 21.75 -1.99 -5.26
N TYR A 161 20.63 -1.94 -4.55
CA TYR A 161 20.55 -1.69 -3.13
C TYR A 161 20.91 -2.95 -2.35
N ALA A 162 21.73 -2.83 -1.31
CA ALA A 162 22.11 -3.97 -0.47
C ALA A 162 21.17 -4.12 0.73
N LEU A 163 20.28 -5.13 0.71
CA LEU A 163 19.47 -5.52 1.85
C LEU A 163 20.25 -6.53 2.72
N ASN A 164 20.97 -6.02 3.72
CA ASN A 164 21.82 -6.83 4.60
C ASN A 164 21.12 -7.11 5.94
N MET A 165 20.68 -8.36 6.13
CA MET A 165 19.93 -8.80 7.29
C MET A 165 20.76 -9.76 8.14
N ALA A 166 20.71 -9.61 9.47
CA ALA A 166 21.15 -10.62 10.42
C ALA A 166 19.93 -11.27 11.09
N PHE A 167 19.96 -12.59 11.19
CA PHE A 167 19.00 -13.38 11.95
C PHE A 167 19.67 -13.91 13.20
N VAL A 168 18.96 -13.84 14.32
CA VAL A 168 19.50 -14.10 15.65
C VAL A 168 18.63 -15.12 16.36
N LEU A 169 19.23 -16.25 16.74
CA LEU A 169 18.60 -17.26 17.56
C LEU A 169 18.84 -16.94 19.03
N LEU A 170 17.78 -16.90 19.82
CA LEU A 170 17.82 -16.59 21.25
C LEU A 170 17.35 -17.76 22.10
N ASP A 171 17.94 -17.92 23.28
CA ASP A 171 17.41 -18.80 24.32
C ASP A 171 16.18 -18.19 25.01
N ARG A 172 15.58 -18.95 25.94
CA ARG A 172 14.40 -18.53 26.71
C ARG A 172 14.61 -17.28 27.58
N ASN A 173 15.86 -16.95 27.89
CA ASN A 173 16.23 -15.79 28.70
C ASN A 173 16.58 -14.58 27.81
N GLY A 174 16.52 -14.74 26.48
CA GLY A 174 16.87 -13.71 25.51
C GLY A 174 18.37 -13.60 25.20
N ASN A 175 19.19 -14.55 25.65
CA ASN A 175 20.62 -14.58 25.31
C ASN A 175 20.81 -15.10 23.88
N GLU A 176 21.79 -14.55 23.18
CA GLU A 176 22.13 -14.98 21.82
C GLU A 176 22.78 -16.37 21.83
N LEU A 177 22.12 -17.34 21.21
CA LEU A 177 22.65 -18.68 20.95
C LEU A 177 23.47 -18.70 19.66
N GLY A 178 23.09 -17.86 18.69
CA GLY A 178 23.83 -17.71 17.44
C GLY A 178 23.23 -16.65 16.54
N ARG A 179 24.01 -16.28 15.53
CA ARG A 179 23.64 -15.28 14.53
C ARG A 179 24.23 -15.63 13.18
N SER A 180 23.45 -15.37 12.13
CA SER A 180 23.90 -15.50 10.75
C SER A 180 23.33 -14.37 9.91
N SER A 181 24.10 -13.86 8.96
CA SER A 181 23.69 -12.77 8.08
C SER A 181 23.61 -13.21 6.63
N ALA A 182 22.67 -12.61 5.89
CA ALA A 182 22.50 -12.80 4.47
C ALA A 182 22.25 -11.44 3.80
N VAL A 183 22.81 -11.28 2.60
CA VAL A 183 22.68 -10.05 1.81
C VAL A 183 21.90 -10.37 0.54
N ASN A 184 20.85 -9.61 0.29
CA ASN A 184 20.12 -9.65 -0.97
C ASN A 184 20.38 -8.35 -1.76
N GLY A 185 20.65 -8.51 -3.06
CA GLY A 185 20.63 -7.39 -3.99
C GLY A 185 19.19 -7.05 -4.37
N MET A 186 18.83 -5.77 -4.30
CA MET A 186 17.53 -5.26 -4.70
C MET A 186 17.68 -4.17 -5.75
N GLN A 187 16.90 -4.24 -6.82
CA GLN A 187 16.90 -3.24 -7.87
C GLN A 187 15.52 -2.63 -8.04
N ILE A 188 15.49 -1.30 -7.94
CA ILE A 188 14.34 -0.51 -8.40
C ILE A 188 14.63 -0.18 -9.86
N ARG A 189 14.07 -1.01 -10.74
CA ARG A 189 14.35 -1.00 -12.17
C ARG A 189 14.12 0.38 -12.81
N PRO A 190 15.11 0.97 -13.52
CA PRO A 190 14.92 2.25 -14.21
C PRO A 190 13.85 2.25 -15.28
N ASP A 191 13.63 1.10 -15.94
CA ASP A 191 12.59 0.86 -16.94
C ASP A 191 11.22 0.50 -16.33
N GLY A 192 11.10 0.49 -14.99
CA GLY A 192 9.84 0.26 -14.28
C GLY A 192 8.90 1.47 -14.27
N SER A 193 7.61 1.21 -14.05
CA SER A 193 6.56 2.24 -13.95
C SER A 193 6.07 2.41 -12.52
N TYR A 194 6.44 3.52 -11.87
CA TYR A 194 6.20 3.76 -10.44
C TYR A 194 5.26 4.95 -10.19
N GLN A 195 4.34 5.19 -11.13
CA GLN A 195 3.32 6.23 -11.00
C GLN A 195 2.34 5.88 -9.87
N SER A 196 1.73 6.88 -9.22
CA SER A 196 0.66 6.64 -8.23
C SER A 196 -0.42 5.73 -8.79
N PRO A 197 -1.05 4.87 -7.97
CA PRO A 197 -2.35 4.30 -8.33
C PRO A 197 -3.26 5.46 -8.75
N VAL A 198 -3.96 5.27 -9.87
CA VAL A 198 -4.87 6.25 -10.46
C VAL A 198 -5.91 6.66 -9.42
N SER A 199 -5.83 7.88 -8.89
CA SER A 199 -6.93 8.46 -8.14
C SER A 199 -7.89 9.11 -9.12
N TYR A 200 -9.13 8.62 -9.13
CA TYR A 200 -10.23 9.39 -9.69
C TYR A 200 -10.50 10.56 -8.75
N GLY A 201 -10.58 11.76 -9.31
CA GLY A 201 -10.90 12.97 -8.57
C GLY A 201 -11.94 13.77 -9.33
N ILE A 202 -12.89 14.36 -8.62
CA ILE A 202 -13.82 15.33 -9.19
C ILE A 202 -13.86 16.56 -8.29
N GLN A 203 -13.81 17.74 -8.90
CA GLN A 203 -13.81 19.01 -8.18
C GLN A 203 -14.66 20.03 -8.92
N VAL A 204 -15.63 20.60 -8.22
CA VAL A 204 -16.32 21.83 -8.62
C VAL A 204 -15.43 23.02 -8.22
N GLN A 205 -15.05 23.83 -9.20
CA GLN A 205 -14.15 24.97 -9.01
C GLN A 205 -14.86 26.11 -8.28
N ASP A 206 -14.09 26.97 -7.61
CA ASP A 206 -14.63 28.01 -6.73
C ASP A 206 -15.61 28.95 -7.43
N ASN A 207 -15.35 29.28 -8.70
CA ASN A 207 -16.25 30.11 -9.51
C ASN A 207 -17.60 29.46 -9.80
N ALA A 208 -17.72 28.13 -9.72
CA ALA A 208 -18.92 27.35 -10.03
C ALA A 208 -19.57 26.70 -8.79
N ARG A 209 -19.03 26.91 -7.58
CA ARG A 209 -19.56 26.35 -6.33
C ARG A 209 -20.94 26.89 -5.95
N SER A 210 -21.22 28.14 -6.31
CA SER A 210 -22.50 28.80 -6.07
C SER A 210 -23.03 29.37 -7.38
N ALA A 211 -23.97 28.66 -7.98
CA ALA A 211 -24.61 29.09 -9.22
C ALA A 211 -25.75 30.07 -8.93
N LEU A 212 -25.77 31.23 -9.59
CA LEU A 212 -26.85 32.20 -9.52
C LEU A 212 -27.46 32.39 -10.91
N LEU A 213 -28.71 31.95 -11.07
CA LEU A 213 -29.49 32.08 -12.30
C LEU A 213 -30.66 33.02 -12.03
N GLU A 214 -30.64 34.21 -12.64
CA GLU A 214 -31.61 35.26 -12.39
C GLU A 214 -32.56 35.43 -13.58
N LEU A 215 -33.87 35.50 -13.31
CA LEU A 215 -34.89 35.89 -14.27
C LEU A 215 -35.42 37.28 -13.88
N LYS A 216 -34.89 38.34 -14.51
CA LYS A 216 -35.16 39.74 -14.13
C LYS A 216 -36.07 40.44 -15.13
N THR A 217 -35.99 40.06 -16.40
CA THR A 217 -36.65 40.75 -17.50
C THR A 217 -37.67 39.82 -18.15
N MET A 218 -38.66 40.39 -18.85
CA MET A 218 -39.61 39.62 -19.65
C MET A 218 -38.90 38.74 -20.70
N ASN A 219 -37.75 39.20 -21.20
CA ASN A 219 -36.92 38.44 -22.13
C ASN A 219 -36.36 37.15 -21.52
N ASP A 220 -36.01 37.16 -20.23
CA ASP A 220 -35.50 35.98 -19.51
C ASP A 220 -36.57 34.88 -19.40
N TYR A 221 -37.83 35.26 -19.27
CA TYR A 221 -38.95 34.32 -19.29
C TYR A 221 -39.28 33.85 -20.71
N ALA A 222 -39.28 34.78 -21.68
CA ALA A 222 -39.64 34.49 -23.07
C ALA A 222 -38.62 33.58 -23.77
N ASN A 223 -37.32 33.78 -23.50
CA ASN A 223 -36.23 33.08 -24.19
C ASN A 223 -35.45 32.11 -23.27
N GLY A 224 -35.67 32.17 -21.97
CA GLY A 224 -34.87 31.46 -20.97
C GLY A 224 -33.67 32.30 -20.52
N ALA A 225 -33.21 32.04 -19.30
CA ALA A 225 -32.00 32.62 -18.73
C ALA A 225 -30.88 31.57 -18.71
N SER A 226 -29.62 32.03 -18.73
CA SER A 226 -28.49 31.12 -18.51
C SER A 226 -27.32 31.78 -17.82
N VAL A 227 -26.58 30.98 -17.05
CA VAL A 227 -25.31 31.35 -16.43
C VAL A 227 -24.26 30.30 -16.76
N SER A 228 -23.04 30.74 -17.06
CA SER A 228 -21.94 29.87 -17.48
C SER A 228 -20.68 30.14 -16.67
N TYR A 229 -20.00 29.07 -16.29
CA TYR A 229 -18.76 29.09 -15.52
C TYR A 229 -17.66 28.40 -16.31
N ALA A 230 -16.68 29.19 -16.77
CA ALA A 230 -15.54 28.67 -17.49
C ALA A 230 -14.73 27.74 -16.58
N ASN A 231 -14.38 26.55 -17.07
CA ASN A 231 -13.66 25.51 -16.32
C ASN A 231 -14.28 25.19 -14.95
N GLY A 232 -15.60 25.33 -14.80
CA GLY A 232 -16.29 25.17 -13.52
C GLY A 232 -16.23 23.77 -12.91
N LEU A 233 -15.90 22.74 -13.69
CA LEU A 233 -15.72 21.37 -13.23
C LEU A 233 -14.40 20.80 -13.75
N SER A 234 -13.67 20.10 -12.88
CA SER A 234 -12.50 19.31 -13.26
C SER A 234 -12.61 17.86 -12.81
N VAL A 235 -12.21 16.94 -13.68
CA VAL A 235 -12.09 15.52 -13.40
C VAL A 235 -10.64 15.08 -13.59
N THR A 236 -10.07 14.40 -12.61
CA THR A 236 -8.76 13.78 -12.68
C THR A 236 -8.94 12.27 -12.88
N ALA A 237 -8.39 11.73 -13.97
CA ALA A 237 -8.48 10.31 -14.29
C ALA A 237 -7.34 9.86 -15.22
N ALA A 238 -6.92 8.59 -15.14
CA ALA A 238 -5.97 7.97 -16.08
C ALA A 238 -6.59 6.86 -16.95
N THR A 239 -7.88 6.59 -16.73
CA THR A 239 -8.69 5.59 -17.42
C THR A 239 -10.03 6.21 -17.75
N PRO A 240 -10.80 5.63 -18.69
CA PRO A 240 -12.13 6.11 -19.01
C PRO A 240 -13.01 6.29 -17.76
N PHE A 241 -13.90 7.27 -17.82
CA PHE A 241 -14.82 7.62 -16.73
C PHE A 241 -16.16 8.12 -17.26
N ALA A 242 -17.17 8.05 -16.41
CA ALA A 242 -18.45 8.71 -16.58
C ALA A 242 -18.63 9.76 -15.47
N VAL A 243 -19.28 10.88 -15.81
CA VAL A 243 -19.76 11.83 -14.79
C VAL A 243 -21.26 11.66 -14.67
N GLN A 244 -21.71 11.44 -13.43
CA GLN A 244 -23.12 11.44 -13.07
C GLN A 244 -23.49 12.68 -12.28
N VAL A 245 -24.73 13.13 -12.48
CA VAL A 245 -25.28 14.29 -11.80
C VAL A 245 -26.68 13.98 -11.28
N ARG A 246 -26.96 14.47 -10.08
CA ARG A 246 -28.30 14.51 -9.49
C ARG A 246 -28.47 15.74 -8.61
N MET A 247 -29.73 16.08 -8.36
CA MET A 247 -30.11 17.04 -7.34
C MET A 247 -30.19 16.37 -5.97
N GLY A 248 -29.91 17.11 -4.91
CA GLY A 248 -30.11 16.66 -3.53
C GLY A 248 -31.58 16.59 -3.11
N SER A 249 -32.49 17.20 -3.89
CA SER A 249 -33.93 17.24 -3.66
C SER A 249 -34.70 17.31 -4.99
N ALA A 250 -35.96 16.86 -5.01
CA ALA A 250 -36.85 16.99 -6.17
C ALA A 250 -37.24 18.45 -6.51
N ASN A 251 -37.13 19.37 -5.56
CA ASN A 251 -37.51 20.78 -5.72
C ASN A 251 -36.40 21.72 -5.26
N PHE A 252 -36.28 22.86 -5.95
CA PHE A 252 -35.70 24.07 -5.36
C PHE A 252 -36.69 24.66 -4.35
N SER A 253 -36.19 25.20 -3.24
CA SER A 253 -37.03 25.70 -2.14
C SER A 253 -36.77 27.16 -1.80
N SER A 254 -37.83 27.91 -1.50
CA SER A 254 -37.78 29.22 -0.85
C SER A 254 -38.86 29.30 0.23
N GLY A 255 -38.47 29.08 1.50
CA GLY A 255 -39.43 28.99 2.60
C GLY A 255 -40.50 27.92 2.38
N LYS A 256 -41.75 28.35 2.12
CA LYS A 256 -42.89 27.46 1.81
C LYS A 256 -43.11 27.22 0.32
N ASN A 257 -42.44 27.98 -0.54
CA ASN A 257 -42.56 27.88 -1.98
C ASN A 257 -41.57 26.86 -2.53
N ALA A 258 -41.99 26.12 -3.55
CA ALA A 258 -41.18 25.08 -4.18
C ALA A 258 -41.29 25.16 -5.71
N LEU A 259 -40.16 24.95 -6.38
CA LEU A 259 -40.09 24.80 -7.83
C LEU A 259 -39.46 23.46 -8.17
N PRO A 260 -40.03 22.66 -9.09
CA PRO A 260 -39.43 21.39 -9.46
C PRO A 260 -38.06 21.65 -10.09
N VAL A 261 -37.02 20.91 -9.68
CA VAL A 261 -35.65 21.14 -10.18
C VAL A 261 -35.54 21.03 -11.70
N SER A 262 -36.47 20.29 -12.31
CA SER A 262 -36.61 20.14 -13.75
C SER A 262 -37.04 21.41 -14.49
N VAL A 263 -37.20 22.58 -13.85
CA VAL A 263 -37.26 23.88 -14.55
C VAL A 263 -35.89 24.32 -15.09
N ALA A 264 -34.81 23.75 -14.55
CA ALA A 264 -33.44 24.05 -14.95
C ALA A 264 -32.76 22.84 -15.62
N ASN A 265 -31.81 23.17 -16.48
CA ASN A 265 -30.99 22.23 -17.23
C ASN A 265 -29.52 22.49 -16.91
N LEU A 266 -28.72 21.44 -16.97
CA LEU A 266 -27.27 21.50 -16.85
C LEU A 266 -26.64 21.07 -18.16
N ASN A 267 -25.70 21.87 -18.65
CA ASN A 267 -24.82 21.52 -19.74
C ASN A 267 -23.36 21.55 -19.27
N LEU A 268 -22.62 20.51 -19.62
CA LEU A 268 -21.17 20.46 -19.50
C LEU A 268 -20.58 20.47 -20.92
N SER A 269 -19.73 21.45 -21.21
CA SER A 269 -18.97 21.48 -22.47
C SER A 269 -17.48 21.33 -22.19
N PRO A 270 -16.76 20.48 -22.95
CA PRO A 270 -15.35 20.23 -22.69
C PRO A 270 -14.51 21.47 -23.00
N SER A 271 -13.68 21.85 -22.04
CA SER A 271 -12.58 22.81 -22.24
C SER A 271 -11.28 22.10 -22.57
N THR A 272 -11.06 20.91 -22.01
CA THR A 272 -9.87 20.08 -22.30
C THR A 272 -10.25 18.60 -22.38
N GLY A 273 -10.25 18.05 -23.61
CA GLY A 273 -10.50 16.62 -23.86
C GLY A 273 -11.90 16.12 -23.47
N GLY A 274 -12.29 14.95 -23.97
CA GLY A 274 -13.56 14.29 -23.65
C GLY A 274 -14.79 14.83 -24.40
N THR A 275 -15.97 14.31 -24.03
CA THR A 275 -17.26 14.74 -24.60
C THR A 275 -18.03 15.65 -23.65
N GLY A 276 -18.91 16.49 -24.18
CA GLY A 276 -19.88 17.25 -23.40
C GLY A 276 -21.25 16.59 -23.40
N GLY A 277 -22.16 17.12 -22.60
CA GLY A 277 -23.55 16.66 -22.57
C GLY A 277 -24.48 17.63 -21.87
N SER A 278 -25.78 17.37 -22.00
CA SER A 278 -26.84 18.23 -21.46
C SER A 278 -27.94 17.36 -20.87
N ILE A 279 -28.38 17.69 -19.68
CA ILE A 279 -29.48 16.99 -18.98
C ILE A 279 -30.46 18.01 -18.40
N LYS A 280 -31.70 17.56 -18.21
CA LYS A 280 -32.66 18.22 -17.34
C LYS A 280 -32.37 17.81 -15.90
N LEU A 281 -32.35 18.77 -14.97
CA LEU A 281 -32.06 18.44 -13.57
C LEU A 281 -33.16 17.56 -12.97
N SER A 282 -32.74 16.56 -12.20
CA SER A 282 -33.59 15.57 -11.54
C SER A 282 -32.91 15.09 -10.26
N GLU A 283 -33.69 14.57 -9.31
CA GLU A 283 -33.18 13.89 -8.11
C GLU A 283 -32.62 12.48 -8.42
N THR A 284 -32.99 11.92 -9.58
CA THR A 284 -32.42 10.67 -10.08
C THR A 284 -31.05 10.91 -10.72
N SER A 285 -30.07 10.06 -10.39
CA SER A 285 -28.74 10.10 -11.00
C SER A 285 -28.81 9.87 -12.51
N GLN A 286 -28.18 10.77 -13.27
CA GLN A 286 -28.11 10.72 -14.72
C GLN A 286 -26.66 10.89 -15.18
N THR A 287 -26.21 10.02 -16.07
CA THR A 287 -24.91 10.19 -16.75
C THR A 287 -25.02 11.39 -17.69
N ILE A 288 -24.20 12.41 -17.47
CA ILE A 288 -24.17 13.60 -18.32
C ILE A 288 -23.10 13.52 -19.42
N LEU A 289 -21.96 12.87 -19.15
CA LEU A 289 -20.90 12.69 -20.14
C LEU A 289 -20.05 11.47 -19.82
N ASN A 290 -19.35 11.00 -20.85
CA ASN A 290 -18.25 10.07 -20.74
C ASN A 290 -16.96 10.76 -21.20
N GLY A 291 -15.86 10.48 -20.51
CA GLY A 291 -14.58 11.12 -20.76
C GLY A 291 -13.43 10.18 -20.44
N GLY A 292 -12.22 10.70 -20.64
CA GLY A 292 -11.03 9.92 -20.37
C GLY A 292 -10.56 9.09 -21.55
N SER A 293 -9.28 8.78 -21.53
CA SER A 293 -8.64 7.76 -22.34
C SER A 293 -7.74 6.95 -21.41
N ILE A 294 -7.34 5.75 -21.84
CA ILE A 294 -6.30 5.00 -21.11
C ILE A 294 -4.97 5.73 -21.29
N THR A 295 -4.41 6.25 -20.21
CA THR A 295 -3.13 6.96 -20.19
C THR A 295 -2.21 6.39 -19.12
N GLY A 296 -0.88 6.48 -19.33
CA GLY A 296 0.10 6.02 -18.35
C GLY A 296 0.18 6.85 -17.06
N SER A 297 -0.52 7.99 -17.01
CA SER A 297 -0.60 8.91 -15.88
C SER A 297 -1.95 9.64 -15.85
N SER A 298 -2.39 10.07 -14.66
CA SER A 298 -3.63 10.84 -14.51
C SER A 298 -3.58 12.17 -15.27
N GLN A 299 -4.65 12.43 -16.02
CA GLN A 299 -4.88 13.68 -16.74
C GLN A 299 -5.99 14.48 -16.08
N VAL A 300 -5.98 15.80 -16.28
CA VAL A 300 -7.03 16.71 -15.81
C VAL A 300 -7.92 17.11 -16.98
N TYR A 301 -9.18 16.69 -16.94
CA TYR A 301 -10.23 17.06 -17.87
C TYR A 301 -11.04 18.21 -17.28
N ARG A 302 -11.20 19.30 -18.03
CA ARG A 302 -11.93 20.50 -17.59
C ARG A 302 -13.17 20.70 -18.44
N TYR A 303 -14.24 21.13 -17.78
CA TYR A 303 -15.52 21.39 -18.40
C TYR A 303 -16.04 22.76 -17.98
N ASN A 304 -16.58 23.51 -18.94
CA ASN A 304 -17.42 24.66 -18.63
C ASN A 304 -18.78 24.15 -18.14
N VAL A 305 -19.31 24.79 -17.11
CA VAL A 305 -20.59 24.44 -16.49
C VAL A 305 -21.60 25.51 -16.87
N ARG A 306 -22.72 25.13 -17.49
CA ARG A 306 -23.82 26.06 -17.81
C ARG A 306 -25.12 25.57 -17.21
N TYR A 307 -25.77 26.43 -16.42
CA TYR A 307 -27.14 26.23 -15.97
C TYR A 307 -28.08 27.15 -16.75
N PHE A 308 -29.23 26.62 -17.18
CA PHE A 308 -30.16 27.40 -17.99
C PHE A 308 -31.61 26.92 -17.86
N THR A 309 -32.55 27.84 -18.11
CA THR A 309 -33.98 27.54 -18.22
C THR A 309 -34.41 27.49 -19.68
N THR A 310 -35.56 26.89 -19.96
CA THR A 310 -36.16 26.90 -21.29
C THR A 310 -37.09 28.10 -21.46
N ALA A 311 -37.19 28.57 -22.70
CA ALA A 311 -38.16 29.57 -23.12
C ALA A 311 -39.59 29.22 -22.70
N ASN A 312 -40.34 30.21 -22.21
CA ASN A 312 -41.77 30.13 -21.91
C ASN A 312 -42.17 29.01 -20.94
N ASP A 313 -41.33 28.67 -19.96
CA ASP A 313 -41.71 27.70 -18.92
C ASP A 313 -42.76 28.30 -17.99
N ALA A 314 -44.01 27.85 -18.13
CA ALA A 314 -45.14 28.30 -17.32
C ALA A 314 -44.92 28.14 -15.81
N ARG A 315 -44.08 27.18 -15.38
CA ARG A 315 -43.76 26.97 -13.96
C ARG A 315 -42.90 28.10 -13.40
N LEU A 316 -42.03 28.69 -14.23
CA LEU A 316 -41.21 29.85 -13.86
C LEU A 316 -42.02 31.14 -13.95
N ILE A 317 -42.86 31.29 -14.98
CA ILE A 317 -43.71 32.47 -15.17
C ILE A 317 -44.70 32.64 -14.01
N ASN A 318 -45.28 31.53 -13.53
CA ASN A 318 -46.27 31.55 -12.45
C ASN A 318 -45.64 31.40 -11.05
N ALA A 319 -44.32 31.32 -10.94
CA ALA A 319 -43.62 31.20 -9.66
C ALA A 319 -43.73 32.50 -8.85
N VAL A 320 -43.76 32.38 -7.52
CA VAL A 320 -43.60 33.55 -6.65
C VAL A 320 -42.18 34.09 -6.83
N PRO A 321 -41.97 35.39 -7.11
CA PRO A 321 -40.63 35.97 -7.30
C PRO A 321 -39.81 35.97 -5.99
N GLU A 322 -39.02 34.91 -5.78
CA GLU A 322 -38.17 34.69 -4.61
C GLU A 322 -36.86 33.99 -5.00
N SER A 323 -35.92 33.87 -4.06
CA SER A 323 -34.70 33.09 -4.25
C SER A 323 -34.92 31.63 -3.87
N TYR A 324 -34.97 30.75 -4.88
CA TYR A 324 -35.07 29.30 -4.69
C TYR A 324 -33.68 28.66 -4.72
N THR A 325 -33.41 27.76 -3.78
CA THR A 325 -32.09 27.11 -3.66
C THR A 325 -32.18 25.59 -3.73
N GLY A 326 -31.08 24.97 -4.13
CA GLY A 326 -30.93 23.51 -4.21
C GLY A 326 -29.46 23.13 -4.39
N ILE A 327 -29.14 21.85 -4.18
CA ILE A 327 -27.77 21.33 -4.25
C ILE A 327 -27.66 20.42 -5.47
N VAL A 328 -26.65 20.67 -6.31
CA VAL A 328 -26.25 19.79 -7.42
C VAL A 328 -25.10 18.92 -6.95
N ILE A 329 -25.21 17.61 -7.12
CA ILE A 329 -24.20 16.62 -6.71
C ILE A 329 -23.58 16.02 -7.96
N TYR A 330 -22.25 16.03 -8.02
CA TYR A 330 -21.45 15.47 -9.10
C TYR A 330 -20.69 14.24 -8.60
N GLU A 331 -20.76 13.14 -9.35
CA GLU A 331 -20.07 11.89 -9.04
C GLU A 331 -19.25 11.45 -10.26
N VAL A 332 -18.01 10.99 -10.04
CA VAL A 332 -17.17 10.40 -11.09
C VAL A 332 -17.12 8.89 -10.92
N ILE A 333 -17.40 8.16 -11.99
CA ILE A 333 -17.47 6.70 -12.00
C ILE A 333 -16.40 6.14 -12.94
N PRO A 334 -15.48 5.30 -12.44
CA PRO A 334 -14.57 4.51 -13.27
C PRO A 334 -15.33 3.69 -14.32
N GLN A 335 -14.85 3.65 -15.56
CA GLN A 335 -15.37 2.78 -16.62
C GLN A 335 -14.35 1.67 -16.93
#